data_AF-A0A2V8I847-F1
#
_entry.id   AF-A0A2V8I847-F1
#
_cell.length_a   1.000
_cell.length_b   1.000
_cell.length_c   1.000
_cell.angle_alpha   90.00
_cell.angle_beta   90.00
_cell.angle_gamma   90.00
#
_symmetry.space_group_name_H-M   'P 1'
#
loop_
_entity.id
_entity.type
_entity.pdbx_description
1 polymer ?
#
loop_
_entity_poly.entity_id
_entity_poly.type
_entity_poly.pdbx_seq_one_letter_code
_entity_poly.pdbx_strand_id
1 'polypeptide(L)'
;MKKGSAMTTNHVIRIVTTPALVFILISAAFAGGWAIVTLDDFPEYAVAGKPVNLTFAVRQHGVTLLPGLHPTIRATTATGLTSKANVVPAAGRGEYTAALTLPQQGEWTITISSGFNDSNVTLPALKVIAPGAPAPAPFAPPTRGLRLFTSKGCIGCHRHIEVNPERVRDAKLDLTGKRFPQDYLKRFLADPSIKPAEMPNLKLKNDEIEALAAFINKLASKTREEVQR
;
A
#
# COMPACT_ATOMS: atom_id res chain seq x y z
N MET A 1 54.37 -81.22 -15.31
CA MET A 1 55.35 -80.15 -15.63
C MET A 1 54.82 -78.81 -15.13
N LYS A 2 55.64 -78.09 -14.35
CA LYS A 2 55.73 -76.61 -14.17
C LYS A 2 54.45 -75.80 -14.45
N LYS A 3 53.81 -75.12 -13.49
CA LYS A 3 54.14 -73.81 -12.85
C LYS A 3 52.75 -73.35 -12.32
N GLY A 4 52.53 -72.62 -11.24
CA GLY A 4 53.34 -71.65 -10.52
C GLY A 4 52.44 -70.44 -10.22
N SER A 5 52.36 -70.10 -8.93
CA SER A 5 52.07 -68.78 -8.34
C SER A 5 50.66 -68.17 -8.30
N ALA A 6 50.30 -67.86 -7.05
CA ALA A 6 49.87 -66.56 -6.50
C ALA A 6 48.37 -66.36 -6.20
N MET A 7 48.07 -66.22 -4.91
CA MET A 7 46.89 -65.52 -4.37
C MET A 7 47.28 -65.00 -2.96
N THR A 8 47.92 -63.83 -2.90
CA THR A 8 47.37 -62.54 -2.42
C THR A 8 47.02 -62.49 -0.93
N THR A 9 47.91 -61.84 -0.18
CA THR A 9 47.74 -61.37 1.20
C THR A 9 46.77 -60.18 1.23
N ASN A 10 45.68 -60.28 2.00
CA ASN A 10 44.73 -59.18 2.21
C ASN A 10 45.24 -58.21 3.29
N HIS A 11 45.64 -57.01 2.89
CA HIS A 11 45.75 -55.85 3.78
C HIS A 11 44.40 -55.10 3.78
N VAL A 12 43.62 -55.23 4.85
CA VAL A 12 42.43 -54.39 5.06
C VAL A 12 42.87 -53.10 5.74
N ILE A 13 42.95 -52.04 4.95
CA ILE A 13 43.21 -50.67 5.39
C ILE A 13 41.99 -50.16 6.17
N ARG A 14 42.20 -49.78 7.44
CA ARG A 14 41.22 -49.04 8.24
C ARG A 14 41.14 -47.61 7.72
N ILE A 15 40.09 -47.30 6.95
CA ILE A 15 39.74 -45.93 6.56
C ILE A 15 39.04 -45.27 7.75
N VAL A 16 39.71 -44.31 8.38
CA VAL A 16 39.10 -43.40 9.36
C VAL A 16 38.31 -42.35 8.58
N THR A 17 36.99 -42.41 8.64
CA THR A 17 36.10 -41.41 8.04
C THR A 17 35.89 -40.26 9.02
N THR A 18 36.51 -39.12 8.76
CA THR A 18 36.15 -37.83 9.38
C THR A 18 34.81 -37.36 8.80
N PRO A 19 33.79 -37.05 9.62
CA PRO A 19 32.56 -36.47 9.10
C PRO A 19 32.80 -35.00 8.75
N ALA A 20 32.85 -34.69 7.46
CA ALA A 20 32.78 -33.32 6.96
C ALA A 20 31.39 -32.74 7.28
N LEU A 21 31.33 -31.82 8.24
CA LEU A 21 30.14 -30.99 8.49
C LEU A 21 29.90 -30.10 7.27
N VAL A 22 28.93 -30.48 6.44
CA VAL A 22 28.38 -29.63 5.38
C VAL A 22 27.46 -28.61 6.04
N PHE A 23 27.93 -27.38 6.20
CA PHE A 23 27.06 -26.24 6.52
C PHE A 23 26.21 -25.93 5.27
N ILE A 24 24.97 -26.42 5.26
CA ILE A 24 23.95 -25.96 4.31
C ILE A 24 23.56 -24.54 4.76
N LEU A 25 24.13 -23.53 4.11
CA LEU A 25 23.61 -22.17 4.16
C LEU A 25 22.25 -22.17 3.47
N ILE A 26 21.18 -22.34 4.26
CA ILE A 26 19.82 -22.07 3.80
C ILE A 26 19.76 -20.57 3.55
N SER A 27 19.99 -20.18 2.30
CA SER A 27 19.69 -18.83 1.85
C SER A 27 18.18 -18.71 1.90
N ALA A 28 17.65 -18.09 2.95
CA ALA A 28 16.27 -17.64 2.95
C ALA A 28 16.17 -16.60 1.83
N ALA A 29 15.81 -17.04 0.62
CA ALA A 29 15.36 -16.15 -0.42
C ALA A 29 14.14 -15.46 0.17
N PHE A 30 14.29 -14.20 0.59
CA PHE A 30 13.15 -13.34 0.80
C PHE A 30 12.47 -13.26 -0.56
N ALA A 31 11.42 -14.04 -0.75
CA ALA A 31 10.35 -13.66 -1.67
C ALA A 31 9.68 -12.42 -1.05
N GLY A 32 10.43 -11.32 -1.02
CA GLY A 32 10.08 -10.06 -0.39
C GLY A 32 8.95 -9.43 -1.19
N GLY A 33 7.76 -9.45 -0.61
CA GLY A 33 6.60 -8.78 -1.16
C GLY A 33 6.39 -7.39 -0.56
N TRP A 34 5.50 -6.63 -1.17
CA TRP A 34 4.96 -5.38 -0.63
C TRP A 34 3.46 -5.55 -0.38
N ALA A 35 2.91 -4.68 0.46
CA ALA A 35 1.47 -4.64 0.74
C ALA A 35 0.88 -3.26 0.44
N ILE A 36 -0.38 -3.25 -0.01
CA ILE A 36 -1.22 -2.06 -0.10
C ILE A 36 -2.12 -2.01 1.12
N VAL A 37 -2.21 -0.82 1.71
CA VAL A 37 -3.28 -0.44 2.63
C VAL A 37 -4.36 0.29 1.84
N THR A 38 -5.60 -0.19 1.90
CA THR A 38 -6.77 0.42 1.26
C THR A 38 -7.78 0.78 2.34
N LEU A 39 -8.03 2.07 2.55
CA LEU A 39 -9.05 2.54 3.48
C LEU A 39 -10.46 2.30 2.91
N ASP A 40 -11.36 1.84 3.76
CA ASP A 40 -12.78 1.76 3.45
C ASP A 40 -13.36 3.17 3.29
N ASP A 41 -13.06 4.07 4.24
CA ASP A 41 -13.37 5.49 4.16
C ASP A 41 -12.19 6.33 4.64
N PHE A 42 -12.02 7.51 4.03
CA PHE A 42 -11.10 8.52 4.54
C PHE A 42 -11.82 9.86 4.69
N PRO A 43 -11.93 10.41 5.91
CA PRO A 43 -12.72 11.62 6.14
C PRO A 43 -12.12 12.85 5.45
N GLU A 44 -13.00 13.79 5.09
CA GLU A 44 -12.59 15.08 4.54
C GLU A 44 -11.98 15.99 5.63
N TYR A 45 -12.49 15.88 6.86
CA TYR A 45 -12.00 16.54 8.05
C TYR A 45 -12.33 15.72 9.30
N ALA A 46 -11.71 16.04 10.43
CA ALA A 46 -12.06 15.50 11.75
C ALA A 46 -12.27 16.62 12.76
N VAL A 47 -12.86 16.29 13.90
CA VAL A 47 -13.07 17.22 15.01
C VAL A 47 -12.13 16.85 16.16
N ALA A 48 -11.40 17.81 16.71
CA ALA A 48 -10.44 17.54 17.78
C ALA A 48 -11.13 16.87 18.99
N GLY A 49 -10.47 15.87 19.56
CA GLY A 49 -10.98 15.07 20.67
C GLY A 49 -12.05 14.04 20.30
N LYS A 50 -12.62 14.06 19.09
CA LYS A 50 -13.54 13.01 18.62
C LYS A 50 -12.76 11.86 17.95
N PRO A 51 -13.20 10.61 18.13
CA PRO A 51 -12.56 9.47 17.47
C PRO A 51 -12.80 9.51 15.96
N VAL A 52 -11.74 9.27 15.20
CA VAL A 52 -11.76 9.03 13.76
C VAL A 52 -11.64 7.53 13.54
N ASN A 53 -12.71 6.89 13.07
CA ASN A 53 -12.70 5.46 12.78
C ASN A 53 -12.01 5.23 11.43
N LEU A 54 -10.90 4.49 11.44
CA LEU A 54 -10.15 4.12 10.26
C LEU A 54 -10.26 2.60 10.09
N THR A 55 -11.06 2.18 9.12
CA THR A 55 -11.15 0.78 8.69
C THR A 55 -10.41 0.62 7.38
N PHE A 56 -9.58 -0.41 7.27
CA PHE A 56 -8.75 -0.62 6.08
C PHE A 56 -8.42 -2.09 5.89
N ALA A 57 -8.18 -2.46 4.64
CA ALA A 57 -7.70 -3.78 4.25
C ALA A 57 -6.21 -3.73 3.91
N VAL A 58 -5.48 -4.82 4.22
CA VAL A 58 -4.09 -5.00 3.80
C VAL A 58 -4.01 -6.09 2.73
N ARG A 59 -3.42 -5.79 1.57
CA ARG A 59 -3.30 -6.73 0.44
C ARG A 59 -1.86 -6.90 -0.02
N GLN A 60 -1.34 -8.14 -0.05
CA GLN A 60 -0.05 -8.46 -0.67
C GLN A 60 -0.14 -8.27 -2.18
N HIS A 61 0.84 -7.57 -2.74
CA HIS A 61 0.90 -7.22 -4.16
C HIS A 61 -0.37 -6.52 -4.67
N GLY A 62 -1.13 -5.90 -3.76
CA GLY A 62 -2.41 -5.27 -4.05
C GLY A 62 -3.60 -6.22 -4.24
N VAL A 63 -3.41 -7.54 -4.25
CA VAL A 63 -4.50 -8.49 -4.56
C VAL A 63 -4.90 -9.34 -3.36
N THR A 64 -3.95 -10.03 -2.74
CA THR A 64 -4.23 -11.05 -1.73
C THR A 64 -4.42 -10.44 -0.34
N LEU A 65 -5.61 -10.57 0.25
CA LEU A 65 -5.88 -10.10 1.62
C LEU A 65 -5.00 -10.84 2.66
N LEU A 66 -4.36 -10.06 3.53
CA LEU A 66 -3.44 -10.55 4.56
C LEU A 66 -4.05 -10.44 5.96
N PRO A 67 -4.61 -11.53 6.53
CA PRO A 67 -5.03 -11.58 7.93
C PRO A 67 -3.84 -11.79 8.88
N GLY A 68 -4.06 -11.59 10.18
CA GLY A 68 -3.09 -11.93 11.23
C GLY A 68 -1.88 -10.99 11.33
N LEU A 69 -1.93 -9.82 10.68
CA LEU A 69 -0.91 -8.79 10.83
C LEU A 69 -1.14 -7.96 12.10
N HIS A 70 -0.13 -7.18 12.45
CA HIS A 70 -0.17 -6.20 13.53
C HIS A 70 0.12 -4.80 12.98
N PRO A 71 -0.82 -4.18 12.24
CA PRO A 71 -0.61 -2.85 11.69
C PRO A 71 -0.53 -1.82 12.82
N THR A 72 0.13 -0.70 12.56
CA THR A 72 0.16 0.43 13.50
C THR A 72 -0.23 1.72 12.80
N ILE A 73 -0.85 2.62 13.57
CA ILE A 73 -1.22 3.97 13.10
C ILE A 73 -0.47 4.99 13.93
N ARG A 74 0.15 5.95 13.25
CA ARG A 74 0.73 7.15 13.85
C ARG A 74 0.25 8.38 13.11
N ALA A 75 -0.25 9.36 13.84
CA ALA A 75 -0.59 10.67 13.31
C ALA A 75 0.39 11.71 13.85
N THR A 76 0.79 12.68 13.03
CA THR A 76 1.68 13.77 13.42
C THR A 76 1.30 15.11 12.85
N THR A 77 1.50 16.15 13.63
CA THR A 77 1.47 17.55 13.18
C THR A 77 2.85 18.01 12.73
N ALA A 78 2.91 19.16 12.05
CA ALA A 78 4.17 19.81 11.68
C ALA A 78 5.03 20.23 12.89
N THR A 79 4.40 20.49 14.05
CA THR A 79 5.10 20.85 15.29
C THR A 79 5.63 19.63 16.06
N GLY A 80 5.42 18.42 15.54
CA GLY A 80 5.90 17.18 16.14
C GLY A 80 4.96 16.53 17.15
N LEU A 81 3.78 17.13 17.43
CA LEU A 81 2.76 16.47 18.25
C LEU A 81 2.33 15.16 17.57
N THR A 82 2.25 14.08 18.34
CA THR A 82 1.92 12.74 17.83
C THR A 82 0.68 12.16 18.49
N SER A 83 -0.07 11.34 17.76
CA SER A 83 -1.13 10.47 18.29
C SER A 83 -1.01 9.07 17.69
N LYS A 84 -1.48 8.06 18.41
CA LYS A 84 -1.48 6.65 17.99
C LYS A 84 -2.85 6.05 18.30
N ALA A 85 -3.18 4.95 17.63
CA ALA A 85 -4.37 4.18 17.91
C ALA A 85 -4.03 2.70 18.03
N ASN A 86 -4.77 1.98 18.89
CA ASN A 86 -4.73 0.53 18.90
C ASN A 86 -5.47 0.01 17.66
N VAL A 87 -4.80 -0.80 16.85
CA VAL A 87 -5.36 -1.40 15.64
C VAL A 87 -5.77 -2.83 15.98
N VAL A 88 -7.00 -3.19 15.67
CA VAL A 88 -7.54 -4.54 15.88
C VAL A 88 -8.06 -5.13 14.58
N PRO A 89 -8.13 -6.47 14.44
CA PRO A 89 -8.81 -7.09 13.31
C PRO A 89 -10.28 -6.63 13.20
N ALA A 90 -10.75 -6.42 11.98
CA ALA A 90 -12.15 -6.13 11.68
C ALA A 90 -12.90 -7.40 11.21
N ALA A 91 -14.15 -7.25 10.81
CA ALA A 91 -15.00 -8.38 10.42
C ALA A 91 -14.52 -9.11 9.16
N GLY A 92 -14.00 -8.39 8.16
CA GLY A 92 -13.48 -8.98 6.93
C GLY A 92 -12.08 -9.58 7.09
N ARG A 93 -11.79 -10.62 6.31
CA ARG A 93 -10.46 -11.24 6.29
C ARG A 93 -9.42 -10.23 5.82
N GLY A 94 -8.38 -10.00 6.63
CA GLY A 94 -7.33 -9.05 6.31
C GLY A 94 -7.76 -7.59 6.40
N GLU A 95 -8.90 -7.33 7.03
CA GLU A 95 -9.35 -6.00 7.42
C GLU A 95 -9.01 -5.72 8.87
N TYR A 96 -8.74 -4.45 9.14
CA TYR A 96 -8.35 -3.93 10.43
C TYR A 96 -9.08 -2.62 10.69
N THR A 97 -9.30 -2.29 11.95
CA THR A 97 -9.94 -1.05 12.35
C THR A 97 -9.27 -0.43 13.57
N ALA A 98 -9.35 0.88 13.67
CA ALA A 98 -8.83 1.66 14.79
C ALA A 98 -9.66 2.93 14.99
N ALA A 99 -9.86 3.31 16.25
CA ALA A 99 -10.41 4.61 16.62
C ALA A 99 -9.25 5.55 16.98
N LEU A 100 -8.90 6.46 16.07
CA LEU A 100 -7.82 7.42 16.25
C LEU A 100 -8.36 8.74 16.80
N THR A 101 -7.91 9.13 17.99
CA THR A 101 -8.26 10.44 18.57
C THR A 101 -7.15 11.46 18.30
N LEU A 102 -7.52 12.59 17.70
CA LEU A 102 -6.62 13.70 17.41
C LEU A 102 -6.90 14.85 18.41
N PRO A 103 -6.01 15.13 19.37
CA PRO A 103 -6.36 15.97 20.52
C PRO A 103 -6.45 17.47 20.22
N GLN A 104 -5.85 17.92 19.12
CA GLN A 104 -5.75 19.35 18.79
C GLN A 104 -6.16 19.61 17.34
N GLN A 105 -6.76 20.78 17.12
CA GLN A 105 -7.03 21.28 15.77
C GLN A 105 -5.71 21.53 15.02
N GLY A 106 -5.74 21.44 13.69
CA GLY A 106 -4.57 21.61 12.84
C GLY A 106 -4.54 20.65 11.66
N GLU A 107 -3.45 20.66 10.91
CA GLU A 107 -3.19 19.66 9.88
C GLU A 107 -2.47 18.46 10.50
N TRP A 108 -2.99 17.27 10.26
CA TRP A 108 -2.40 16.02 10.72
C TRP A 108 -2.04 15.11 9.55
N THR A 109 -0.83 14.59 9.56
CA THR A 109 -0.38 13.55 8.64
C THR A 109 -0.54 12.20 9.33
N ILE A 110 -1.27 11.27 8.72
CA ILE A 110 -1.47 9.93 9.26
C ILE A 110 -0.63 8.94 8.45
N THR A 111 0.17 8.14 9.12
CA THR A 111 0.93 7.03 8.54
C THR A 111 0.40 5.71 9.10
N ILE A 112 0.13 4.76 8.21
CA ILE A 112 -0.24 3.39 8.55
C ILE A 112 0.89 2.47 8.12
N SER A 113 1.47 1.77 9.09
CA SER A 113 2.39 0.66 8.85
C SER A 113 1.59 -0.62 8.78
N SER A 114 1.69 -1.38 7.68
CA SER A 114 0.80 -2.53 7.45
C SER A 114 1.09 -3.73 8.37
N GLY A 115 2.29 -3.79 8.96
CA GLY A 115 2.79 -4.97 9.66
C GLY A 115 3.30 -6.07 8.73
N PHE A 116 3.39 -5.81 7.42
CA PHE A 116 3.94 -6.71 6.41
C PHE A 116 5.16 -6.08 5.72
N ASN A 117 6.36 -6.56 6.05
CA ASN A 117 7.64 -5.98 5.64
C ASN A 117 7.67 -4.46 5.90
N ASP A 118 8.38 -3.69 5.07
CA ASP A 118 8.48 -2.23 5.20
C ASP A 118 7.31 -1.48 4.52
N SER A 119 6.16 -2.13 4.35
CA SER A 119 5.03 -1.54 3.62
C SER A 119 4.30 -0.52 4.50
N ASN A 120 4.41 0.74 4.12
CA ASN A 120 3.82 1.87 4.83
C ASN A 120 3.07 2.77 3.84
N VAL A 121 1.98 3.41 4.30
CA VAL A 121 1.30 4.47 3.56
C VAL A 121 1.20 5.73 4.41
N THR A 122 1.54 6.88 3.81
CA THR A 122 1.25 8.19 4.38
C THR A 122 0.03 8.75 3.66
N LEU A 123 -1.04 9.01 4.43
CA LEU A 123 -2.31 9.49 3.92
C LEU A 123 -2.24 11.01 3.61
N PRO A 124 -3.17 11.53 2.78
CA PRO A 124 -3.30 12.97 2.60
C PRO A 124 -3.52 13.67 3.95
N ALA A 125 -3.05 14.91 4.07
CA ALA A 125 -3.23 15.69 5.30
C ALA A 125 -4.71 15.76 5.70
N LEU A 126 -5.00 15.49 6.97
CA LEU A 126 -6.33 15.55 7.53
C LEU A 126 -6.49 16.85 8.31
N LYS A 127 -7.43 17.69 7.87
CA LYS A 127 -7.83 18.88 8.61
C LYS A 127 -8.57 18.47 9.88
N VAL A 128 -8.06 18.87 11.03
CA VAL A 128 -8.78 18.74 12.31
C VAL A 128 -9.27 20.12 12.73
N ILE A 129 -10.58 20.26 12.93
CA ILE A 129 -11.22 21.50 13.37
C ILE A 129 -11.49 21.47 14.88
N ALA A 130 -11.62 22.64 15.52
CA ALA A 130 -12.08 22.72 16.90
C ALA A 130 -13.49 22.14 17.08
N PRO A 131 -13.82 21.60 18.27
CA PRO A 131 -15.20 21.28 18.63
C PRO A 131 -16.09 22.53 18.46
N GLY A 132 -17.21 22.37 17.77
CA GLY A 132 -18.18 23.45 17.51
C GLY A 132 -17.83 24.38 16.35
N ALA A 133 -16.66 24.23 15.71
CA ALA A 133 -16.35 24.96 14.48
C ALA A 133 -17.23 24.46 13.32
N PRO A 134 -17.58 25.35 12.36
CA PRO A 134 -18.31 24.93 11.16
C PRO A 134 -17.48 23.94 10.34
N ALA A 135 -18.17 23.02 9.66
CA ALA A 135 -17.53 22.09 8.74
C ALA A 135 -16.86 22.86 7.59
N PRO A 136 -15.66 22.45 7.15
CA PRO A 136 -15.06 22.99 5.94
C PRO A 136 -15.96 22.76 4.72
N ALA A 137 -15.80 23.61 3.70
CA ALA A 137 -16.42 23.36 2.41
C ALA A 137 -15.91 22.02 1.83
N PRO A 138 -16.77 21.21 1.19
CA PRO A 138 -16.35 19.99 0.53
C PRO A 138 -15.27 20.25 -0.52
N PHE A 139 -14.40 19.26 -0.74
CA PHE A 139 -13.40 19.35 -1.79
C PHE A 139 -14.05 19.35 -3.17
N ALA A 140 -13.47 20.12 -4.11
CA ALA A 140 -13.79 19.97 -5.52
C ALA A 140 -13.50 18.52 -5.98
N PRO A 141 -14.27 17.95 -6.92
CA PRO A 141 -14.14 16.53 -7.27
C PRO A 141 -12.72 16.07 -7.63
N PRO A 142 -11.90 16.81 -8.42
CA PRO A 142 -10.52 16.39 -8.69
C PRO A 142 -9.62 16.40 -7.45
N THR A 143 -9.82 17.35 -6.52
CA THR A 143 -9.07 17.39 -5.26
C THR A 143 -9.46 16.25 -4.33
N ARG A 144 -10.76 15.91 -4.28
CA ARG A 144 -11.25 14.73 -3.56
C ARG A 144 -10.68 13.45 -4.16
N GLY A 145 -10.67 13.34 -5.48
CA GLY A 145 -10.09 12.21 -6.20
C GLY A 145 -8.60 12.02 -5.96
N LEU A 146 -7.83 13.11 -5.87
CA LEU A 146 -6.42 13.08 -5.49
C LEU A 146 -6.24 12.43 -4.10
N ARG A 147 -7.04 12.85 -3.12
CA ARG A 147 -7.00 12.28 -1.76
C ARG A 147 -7.33 10.79 -1.78
N LEU A 148 -8.38 10.41 -2.50
CA LEU A 148 -8.80 9.01 -2.67
C LEU A 148 -7.74 8.16 -3.38
N PHE A 149 -7.01 8.72 -4.34
CA PHE A 149 -5.95 8.01 -5.05
C PHE A 149 -4.87 7.48 -4.09
N THR A 150 -4.55 8.25 -3.06
CA THR A 150 -3.66 7.81 -1.99
C THR A 150 -4.36 6.87 -1.01
N SER A 151 -5.50 7.26 -0.45
CA SER A 151 -6.14 6.50 0.65
C SER A 151 -6.73 5.16 0.22
N LYS A 152 -7.14 5.02 -1.05
CA LYS A 152 -7.58 3.74 -1.63
C LYS A 152 -6.41 2.86 -2.08
N GLY A 153 -5.18 3.38 -1.99
CA GLY A 153 -3.97 2.62 -2.29
C GLY A 153 -3.62 2.55 -3.78
N CYS A 154 -4.21 3.38 -4.65
CA CYS A 154 -3.91 3.40 -6.09
C CYS A 154 -2.42 3.63 -6.35
N ILE A 155 -1.75 4.43 -5.49
CA ILE A 155 -0.30 4.68 -5.52
C ILE A 155 0.56 3.42 -5.37
N GLY A 156 -0.02 2.31 -4.90
CA GLY A 156 0.65 1.01 -4.79
C GLY A 156 1.01 0.42 -6.15
N CYS A 157 0.19 0.64 -7.17
CA CYS A 157 0.48 0.18 -8.53
C CYS A 157 0.75 1.35 -9.48
N HIS A 158 -0.05 2.41 -9.36
CA HIS A 158 -0.07 3.52 -10.29
C HIS A 158 0.80 4.70 -9.85
N ARG A 159 1.25 5.45 -10.86
CA ARG A 159 1.89 6.74 -10.69
C ARG A 159 0.95 7.85 -11.15
N HIS A 160 0.98 8.97 -10.42
CA HIS A 160 0.47 10.26 -10.87
C HIS A 160 1.39 11.36 -10.31
N ILE A 161 1.90 12.25 -11.16
CA ILE A 161 2.90 13.27 -10.79
C ILE A 161 2.48 14.13 -9.59
N GLU A 162 1.19 14.45 -9.47
CA GLU A 162 0.66 15.27 -8.35
C GLU A 162 0.60 14.54 -7.01
N VAL A 163 0.82 13.22 -6.96
CA VAL A 163 0.68 12.41 -5.75
C VAL A 163 1.98 11.72 -5.35
N ASN A 164 2.66 11.09 -6.30
CA ASN A 164 3.88 10.33 -6.05
C ASN A 164 4.94 10.60 -7.14
N PRO A 165 5.42 11.86 -7.26
CA PRO A 165 6.30 12.30 -8.35
C PRO A 165 7.60 11.48 -8.43
N GLU A 166 8.14 11.12 -7.26
CA GLU A 166 9.38 10.36 -7.10
C GLU A 166 9.28 8.90 -7.58
N ARG A 167 8.06 8.36 -7.67
CA ARG A 167 7.85 6.96 -8.04
C ARG A 167 8.00 6.82 -9.54
N VAL A 168 9.00 6.08 -10.00
CA VAL A 168 9.11 5.69 -11.41
C VAL A 168 8.33 4.40 -11.65
N ARG A 169 7.50 4.38 -12.70
CA ARG A 169 6.69 3.24 -13.10
C ARG A 169 6.68 3.13 -14.62
N ASP A 170 6.38 1.93 -15.12
CA ASP A 170 6.14 1.73 -16.54
C ASP A 170 5.07 2.71 -17.04
N ALA A 171 5.23 3.20 -18.27
CA ALA A 171 4.31 4.18 -18.87
C ALA A 171 2.84 3.72 -18.93
N LYS A 172 2.59 2.41 -18.80
CA LYS A 172 1.25 1.80 -18.70
C LYS A 172 0.60 1.99 -17.33
N LEU A 173 1.40 2.11 -16.27
CA LEU A 173 0.95 2.32 -14.89
C LEU A 173 1.03 3.79 -14.47
N ASP A 174 1.67 4.65 -15.26
CA ASP A 174 1.64 6.09 -15.10
C ASP A 174 0.38 6.70 -15.73
N LEU A 175 -0.48 7.24 -14.87
CA LEU A 175 -1.75 7.87 -15.24
C LEU A 175 -1.60 9.38 -15.46
N THR A 176 -0.41 9.94 -15.26
CA THR A 176 -0.15 11.38 -15.43
C THR A 176 -0.54 11.85 -16.82
N GLY A 177 -1.47 12.82 -16.87
CA GLY A 177 -1.92 13.44 -18.13
C GLY A 177 -2.67 12.50 -19.07
N LYS A 178 -3.00 11.28 -18.65
CA LYS A 178 -3.80 10.35 -19.45
C LYS A 178 -5.25 10.82 -19.51
N ARG A 179 -5.94 10.42 -20.57
CA ARG A 179 -7.37 10.66 -20.76
C ARG A 179 -8.05 9.36 -21.17
N PHE A 180 -9.12 9.04 -20.47
CA PHE A 180 -9.96 7.86 -20.72
C PHE A 180 -11.40 8.31 -20.94
N PRO A 181 -12.17 7.62 -21.80
CA PRO A 181 -13.61 7.84 -21.90
C PRO A 181 -14.25 7.72 -20.51
N GLN A 182 -14.98 8.75 -20.09
CA GLN A 182 -15.42 8.90 -18.70
C GLN A 182 -16.28 7.72 -18.24
N ASP A 183 -17.25 7.30 -19.04
CA ASP A 183 -18.14 6.19 -18.70
C ASP A 183 -17.39 4.85 -18.61
N TYR A 184 -16.42 4.63 -19.49
CA TYR A 184 -15.58 3.45 -19.45
C TYR A 184 -14.72 3.42 -18.19
N LEU A 185 -14.08 4.54 -17.83
CA LEU A 185 -13.25 4.64 -16.64
C LEU A 185 -14.07 4.36 -15.37
N LYS A 186 -15.26 4.94 -15.26
CA LYS A 186 -16.15 4.71 -14.11
C LYS A 186 -16.57 3.24 -14.00
N ARG A 187 -16.95 2.62 -15.12
CA ARG A 187 -17.26 1.18 -15.15
C ARG A 187 -16.08 0.32 -14.74
N PHE A 188 -14.88 0.66 -15.20
CA PHE A 188 -13.65 -0.06 -14.83
C PHE A 188 -13.31 0.11 -13.34
N LEU A 189 -13.48 1.30 -12.77
CA LEU A 189 -13.26 1.54 -11.34
C LEU A 189 -14.29 0.82 -10.47
N ALA A 190 -15.55 0.72 -10.92
CA ALA A 190 -16.60 -0.03 -10.24
C ALA A 190 -16.31 -1.55 -10.26
N ASP A 191 -15.87 -2.06 -11.40
CA ASP A 191 -15.46 -3.44 -11.55
C ASP A 191 -14.34 -3.61 -12.59
N PRO A 192 -13.09 -3.84 -12.15
CA PRO A 192 -11.97 -4.04 -13.06
C PRO A 192 -12.09 -5.31 -13.91
N SER A 193 -12.98 -6.25 -13.55
CA SER A 193 -13.15 -7.53 -14.23
C SER A 193 -13.72 -7.41 -15.66
N ILE A 194 -14.21 -6.23 -16.05
CA ILE A 194 -14.71 -5.95 -17.40
C ILE A 194 -13.64 -6.12 -18.49
N LYS A 195 -12.36 -6.25 -18.11
CA LYS A 195 -11.25 -6.69 -18.94
C LYS A 195 -10.28 -7.53 -18.09
N PRO A 196 -9.42 -8.36 -18.69
CA PRO A 196 -8.30 -8.96 -17.97
C PRO A 196 -7.42 -7.85 -17.36
N ALA A 197 -7.43 -7.73 -16.04
CA ALA A 197 -6.68 -6.75 -15.27
C ALA A 197 -6.26 -7.35 -13.93
N GLU A 198 -5.06 -6.99 -13.48
CA GLU A 198 -4.53 -7.37 -12.15
C GLU A 198 -5.06 -6.46 -11.04
N MET A 199 -5.69 -5.33 -11.40
CA MET A 199 -6.30 -4.41 -10.44
C MET A 199 -7.45 -5.12 -9.70
N PRO A 200 -7.41 -5.19 -8.35
CA PRO A 200 -8.49 -5.79 -7.57
C PRO A 200 -9.75 -4.91 -7.62
N ASN A 201 -10.91 -5.52 -7.40
CA ASN A 201 -12.11 -4.75 -7.10
C ASN A 201 -12.01 -4.19 -5.67
N LEU A 202 -11.85 -2.87 -5.56
CA LEU A 202 -11.71 -2.15 -4.28
C LEU A 202 -13.05 -1.80 -3.62
N LYS A 203 -14.18 -2.17 -4.22
CA LYS A 203 -15.54 -1.89 -3.74
C LYS A 203 -15.78 -0.39 -3.48
N LEU A 204 -15.28 0.45 -4.41
CA LEU A 204 -15.42 1.91 -4.34
C LEU A 204 -16.89 2.32 -4.39
N LYS A 205 -17.23 3.39 -3.65
CA LYS A 205 -18.56 3.99 -3.68
C LYS A 205 -18.74 4.85 -4.93
N ASN A 206 -19.97 5.08 -5.36
CA ASN A 206 -20.26 5.81 -6.60
C ASN A 206 -19.65 7.23 -6.59
N ASP A 207 -19.74 7.95 -5.48
CA ASP A 207 -19.16 9.29 -5.33
C ASP A 207 -17.61 9.26 -5.32
N GLU A 208 -17.00 8.19 -4.82
CA GLU A 208 -15.55 7.99 -4.89
C GLU A 208 -15.10 7.71 -6.32
N ILE A 209 -15.86 6.90 -7.07
CA ILE A 209 -15.62 6.61 -8.49
C ILE A 209 -15.68 7.90 -9.31
N GLU A 210 -16.69 8.74 -9.07
CA GLU A 210 -16.81 10.05 -9.72
C GLU A 210 -15.60 10.95 -9.45
N ALA A 211 -15.20 11.08 -8.18
CA ALA A 211 -14.07 11.89 -7.77
C ALA A 211 -12.74 11.35 -8.33
N LEU A 212 -12.49 10.04 -8.24
CA LEU A 212 -11.32 9.38 -8.81
C LEU A 212 -11.25 9.55 -10.33
N ALA A 213 -12.37 9.36 -11.04
CA ALA A 213 -12.43 9.57 -12.47
C ALA A 213 -12.11 11.03 -12.85
N ALA A 214 -12.63 12.00 -12.10
CA ALA A 214 -12.33 13.41 -12.29
C ALA A 214 -10.84 13.74 -12.09
N PHE A 215 -10.20 13.11 -11.10
CA PHE A 215 -8.77 13.27 -10.83
C PHE A 215 -7.88 12.56 -11.86
N ILE A 216 -8.13 11.27 -12.16
CA ILE A 216 -7.34 10.47 -13.10
C ILE A 216 -7.34 11.10 -14.49
N ASN A 217 -8.48 11.65 -14.90
CA ASN A 217 -8.58 12.34 -16.17
C ASN A 217 -8.10 13.80 -16.09
N LYS A 218 -7.67 14.35 -14.95
CA LYS A 218 -7.21 15.74 -14.88
C LYS A 218 -6.03 15.93 -15.83
N LEU A 219 -6.05 17.00 -16.65
CA LEU A 219 -4.84 17.37 -17.40
C LEU A 219 -3.75 17.70 -16.40
N ALA A 220 -2.54 17.19 -16.64
CA ALA A 220 -1.37 17.71 -15.96
C ALA A 220 -1.38 19.23 -16.16
N SER A 221 -1.36 19.98 -15.06
CA SER A 221 -1.12 21.41 -15.16
C SER A 221 0.20 21.57 -15.88
N LYS A 222 0.21 22.18 -17.07
CA LYS A 222 1.46 22.63 -17.68
C LYS A 222 2.20 23.39 -16.59
N THR A 223 3.40 22.94 -16.23
CA THR A 223 4.33 23.76 -15.46
C THR A 223 4.36 25.13 -16.15
N ARG A 224 4.30 26.22 -15.38
CA ARG A 224 4.23 27.60 -15.91
C ARG A 224 5.36 27.97 -16.89
N GLU A 225 6.35 27.10 -17.09
CA GLU A 225 7.47 27.27 -18.00
C GLU A 225 7.14 26.99 -19.48
N GLU A 226 6.03 26.33 -19.80
CA GLU A 226 5.67 25.98 -21.19
C GLU A 226 4.57 26.87 -21.80
N VAL A 227 4.07 27.85 -21.04
CA VAL A 227 3.10 28.86 -21.50
C VAL A 227 3.76 30.21 -21.77
N GLN A 228 5.06 30.35 -21.46
CA GLN A 228 5.83 31.58 -21.64
C GLN A 228 6.99 31.45 -22.65
N ARG A 229 6.87 30.53 -23.62
CA ARG A 229 7.75 30.46 -24.79
C ARG A 229 6.94 30.60 -26.06
#